data_AF-A0A9W5Y7U5-F1
#
_entry.id   AF-A0A9W5Y7U5-F1
#
_cell.length_a   1.000
_cell.length_b   1.000
_cell.length_c   1.000
_cell.angle_alpha   90.00
_cell.angle_beta   90.00
_cell.angle_gamma   90.00
#
_symmetry.space_group_name_H-M   'P 1'
#
loop_
_entity.id
_entity.type
_entity.pdbx_description
1 polymer ?
#
loop_
_entity_poly.entity_id
_entity_poly.type
_entity_poly.pdbx_seq_one_letter_code
_entity_poly.pdbx_strand_id
1 'polypeptide(L)'
;MKAKRLLILFCFILILSSCKYSKEEDTLPVIIMKEAKNDEEHYILYTDGENIILKNINEDSETVVKKCLESIKQVLVLPEIDINSDLPDPEDMTVYKEITPYTYEMSLESSAKHILALKKDGWSIIAEYANYLYRDIYMQKDKRYMRIIVLENKIKIFDNIGGGVPSPWLYINEK
;
A
#
# COMPACT_ATOMS: atom_id res chain seq x y z
N MET A 1 -55.69 -11.03 38.32
CA MET A 1 -54.67 -10.03 38.76
C MET A 1 -53.21 -10.52 38.71
N LYS A 2 -52.89 -11.68 38.11
CA LYS A 2 -51.52 -12.24 38.08
C LYS A 2 -50.78 -12.02 36.73
N ALA A 3 -51.51 -11.91 35.62
CA ALA A 3 -50.92 -11.74 34.28
C ALA A 3 -50.28 -10.35 34.05
N LYS A 4 -50.87 -9.27 34.59
CA LYS A 4 -50.33 -7.90 34.44
C LYS A 4 -48.99 -7.69 35.18
N ARG A 5 -48.75 -8.42 36.29
CA ARG A 5 -47.47 -8.35 37.02
C ARG A 5 -46.37 -9.16 36.34
N LEU A 6 -46.71 -10.23 35.61
CA LEU A 6 -45.75 -11.03 34.84
C LEU A 6 -45.23 -10.27 33.61
N LEU A 7 -46.09 -9.50 32.94
CA LEU A 7 -45.74 -8.70 31.77
C LEU A 7 -44.72 -7.59 32.11
N ILE A 8 -44.90 -6.93 33.26
CA ILE A 8 -43.99 -5.87 33.73
C ILE A 8 -42.61 -6.45 34.07
N LEU A 9 -42.56 -7.65 34.66
CA LEU A 9 -41.30 -8.34 34.96
C LEU A 9 -40.53 -8.72 33.68
N PHE A 10 -41.24 -9.16 32.64
CA PHE A 10 -40.65 -9.53 31.36
C PHE A 10 -40.09 -8.33 30.59
N CYS A 11 -40.76 -7.16 30.66
CA CYS A 11 -40.25 -5.93 30.06
C CYS A 11 -38.98 -5.41 30.76
N PHE A 12 -38.84 -5.57 32.08
CA PHE A 12 -37.63 -5.16 32.80
C PHE A 12 -36.40 -6.02 32.47
N ILE A 13 -36.58 -7.32 32.22
CA ILE A 13 -35.48 -8.22 31.82
C ILE A 13 -34.97 -7.89 30.41
N LEU A 14 -35.86 -7.48 29.50
CA LEU A 14 -35.47 -7.09 28.13
C LEU A 14 -34.66 -5.78 28.10
N ILE A 15 -34.92 -4.84 29.00
CA ILE A 15 -34.18 -3.56 29.06
C ILE A 15 -32.75 -3.78 29.58
N LEU A 16 -32.54 -4.71 30.51
CA LEU A 16 -31.20 -5.05 31.04
C LEU A 16 -30.34 -5.85 30.06
N SER A 17 -30.95 -6.49 29.06
CA SER A 17 -30.25 -7.30 28.05
C SER A 17 -29.67 -6.49 26.88
N SER A 18 -30.00 -5.19 26.80
CA SER A 18 -29.62 -4.34 25.66
C SER A 18 -28.40 -3.45 25.91
N CYS A 19 -27.75 -3.54 27.08
CA CYS A 19 -26.40 -3.00 27.25
C CYS A 19 -25.37 -3.98 26.65
N LYS A 20 -25.45 -4.19 25.33
CA LYS A 20 -24.26 -4.57 24.56
C LYS A 20 -23.35 -3.35 24.60
N TYR A 21 -22.43 -3.35 25.54
CA TYR A 21 -21.25 -2.51 25.52
C TYR A 21 -20.54 -2.82 24.21
N SER A 22 -20.78 -2.01 23.17
CA SER A 22 -19.90 -1.99 22.02
C SER A 22 -18.56 -1.52 22.58
N LYS A 23 -17.64 -2.47 22.74
CA LYS A 23 -16.22 -2.13 22.77
C LYS A 23 -16.00 -1.32 21.50
N GLU A 24 -15.88 0.00 21.65
CA GLU A 24 -15.13 0.78 20.69
C GLU A 24 -13.76 0.13 20.68
N GLU A 25 -13.50 -0.63 19.61
CA GLU A 25 -12.20 -1.18 19.33
C GLU A 25 -11.35 0.06 19.03
N ASP A 26 -10.65 0.54 20.06
CA ASP A 26 -9.63 1.57 19.99
C ASP A 26 -8.47 1.00 19.16
N THR A 27 -8.73 0.87 17.86
CA THR A 27 -7.78 0.42 16.88
C THR A 27 -6.87 1.60 16.67
N LEU A 28 -5.78 1.63 17.46
CA LEU A 28 -4.66 2.51 17.18
C LEU A 28 -4.37 2.44 15.66
N PRO A 29 -4.25 3.59 14.99
CA PRO A 29 -4.15 3.62 13.55
C PRO A 29 -2.93 2.82 13.12
N VAL A 30 -3.16 1.77 12.33
CA VAL A 30 -2.09 0.97 11.73
C VAL A 30 -1.30 1.86 10.77
N ILE A 31 -0.01 2.05 11.03
CA ILE A 31 0.88 2.81 10.14
C ILE A 31 1.76 1.83 9.38
N ILE A 32 1.54 1.74 8.07
CA ILE A 32 2.39 0.96 7.16
C ILE A 32 3.72 1.69 6.97
N MET A 33 4.83 1.01 7.23
CA MET A 33 6.20 1.54 7.17
C MET A 33 6.93 1.10 5.91
N LYS A 34 6.79 -0.18 5.54
CA LYS A 34 7.28 -0.77 4.30
C LYS A 34 6.21 -1.71 3.74
N GLU A 35 6.14 -1.80 2.43
CA GLU A 35 5.31 -2.78 1.71
C GLU A 35 6.13 -3.32 0.54
N ALA A 36 6.09 -4.64 0.33
CA ALA A 36 6.74 -5.27 -0.79
C ALA A 36 5.86 -6.40 -1.34
N LYS A 37 5.59 -6.38 -2.64
CA LYS A 37 4.74 -7.38 -3.28
C LYS A 37 5.15 -7.67 -4.71
N ASN A 38 4.88 -8.89 -5.14
CA ASN A 38 4.84 -9.34 -6.53
C ASN A 38 3.64 -10.31 -6.70
N ASP A 39 3.60 -11.07 -7.79
CA ASP A 39 2.51 -12.03 -8.05
C ASP A 39 2.46 -13.21 -7.05
N GLU A 40 3.56 -13.53 -6.36
CA GLU A 40 3.70 -14.72 -5.51
C GLU A 40 3.72 -14.39 -4.00
N GLU A 41 4.21 -13.20 -3.64
CA GLU A 41 4.50 -12.80 -2.28
C GLU A 41 3.99 -11.38 -2.00
N HIS A 42 3.49 -11.14 -0.79
CA HIS A 42 3.11 -9.80 -0.32
C HIS A 42 3.39 -9.67 1.18
N TYR A 43 4.33 -8.80 1.52
CA TYR A 43 4.73 -8.50 2.89
C TYR A 43 4.48 -7.04 3.26
N ILE A 44 4.02 -6.83 4.48
CA ILE A 44 3.82 -5.50 5.07
C ILE A 44 4.57 -5.43 6.40
N LEU A 45 5.37 -4.37 6.57
CA LEU A 45 5.91 -3.99 7.87
C LEU A 45 5.11 -2.78 8.36
N TYR A 46 4.40 -2.92 9.47
CA TYR A 46 3.59 -1.85 10.05
C TYR A 46 3.80 -1.71 11.55
N THR A 47 3.28 -0.63 12.14
CA THR A 47 3.19 -0.45 13.60
C THR A 47 1.75 -0.30 14.02
N ASP A 48 1.41 -0.87 15.17
CA ASP A 48 0.16 -0.65 15.91
C ASP A 48 0.32 0.45 16.98
N GLY A 49 1.50 1.09 17.06
CA GLY A 49 1.86 2.08 18.08
C GLY A 49 2.69 1.51 19.24
N GLU A 50 2.58 0.21 19.53
CA GLU A 50 3.38 -0.47 20.57
C GLU A 50 4.49 -1.33 19.94
N ASN A 51 4.18 -2.03 18.86
CA ASN A 51 5.03 -3.02 18.22
C ASN A 51 5.18 -2.74 16.74
N ILE A 52 6.34 -3.09 16.19
CA ILE A 52 6.56 -3.22 14.76
C ILE A 52 6.30 -4.67 14.38
N ILE A 53 5.36 -4.88 13.46
CA ILE A 53 4.81 -6.17 13.08
C ILE A 53 5.11 -6.40 11.59
N LEU A 54 5.62 -7.59 11.28
CA LEU A 54 5.74 -8.10 9.93
C LEU A 54 4.56 -9.01 9.63
N LYS A 55 3.83 -8.72 8.56
CA LYS A 55 2.72 -9.51 8.05
C LYS A 55 3.04 -10.10 6.69
N ASN A 56 2.84 -11.41 6.54
CA ASN A 56 2.72 -12.07 5.25
C ASN A 56 1.23 -12.10 4.88
N ILE A 57 0.85 -11.35 3.86
CA ILE A 57 -0.54 -11.21 3.43
C ILE A 57 -1.07 -12.50 2.82
N ASN A 58 -0.23 -13.21 2.07
CA ASN A 58 -0.65 -14.43 1.36
C ASN A 58 -0.87 -15.61 2.31
N GLU A 59 -0.13 -15.66 3.42
CA GLU A 59 -0.25 -16.70 4.46
C GLU A 59 -1.10 -16.28 5.66
N ASP A 60 -1.58 -15.03 5.69
CA ASP A 60 -2.26 -14.39 6.83
C ASP A 60 -1.53 -14.63 8.17
N SER A 61 -0.20 -14.45 8.15
CA SER A 61 0.66 -14.67 9.30
C SER A 61 1.33 -13.37 9.75
N GLU A 62 1.47 -13.20 11.06
CA GLU A 62 2.03 -12.00 11.69
C GLU A 62 3.11 -12.36 12.69
N THR A 63 4.18 -11.56 12.73
CA THR A 63 5.29 -11.72 13.68
C THR A 63 5.70 -10.36 14.22
N VAL A 64 5.75 -10.24 15.55
CA VAL A 64 6.30 -9.06 16.22
C VAL A 64 7.81 -9.03 16.03
N VAL A 65 8.31 -7.98 15.38
CA VAL A 65 9.73 -7.80 15.05
C VAL A 65 10.46 -7.14 16.22
N LYS A 66 9.91 -6.04 16.74
CA LYS A 66 10.47 -5.28 17.87
C LYS A 66 9.43 -4.33 18.46
N LYS A 67 9.73 -3.77 19.64
CA LYS A 67 8.96 -2.65 20.21
C LYS A 67 9.14 -1.38 19.39
N CYS A 68 8.07 -0.60 19.28
CA CYS A 68 8.07 0.72 18.67
C CYS A 68 8.67 1.73 19.66
N LEU A 69 9.87 2.24 19.38
CA LEU A 69 10.60 3.17 20.27
C LEU A 69 10.93 4.50 19.59
N GLU A 70 10.54 4.68 18.33
CA GLU A 70 11.00 5.75 17.46
C GLU A 70 9.84 6.45 16.78
N SER A 71 10.10 7.64 16.25
CA SER A 71 9.19 8.31 15.33
C SER A 71 9.01 7.47 14.06
N ILE A 72 7.80 7.02 13.81
CA ILE A 72 7.48 6.22 12.63
C ILE A 72 7.05 7.13 11.48
N LYS A 73 7.58 6.85 10.29
CA LYS A 73 7.16 7.49 9.05
C LYS A 73 6.32 6.52 8.24
N GLN A 74 5.20 7.03 7.73
CA GLN A 74 4.31 6.28 6.87
C GLN A 74 4.94 6.03 5.50
N VAL A 75 4.63 4.89 4.90
CA VAL A 75 4.96 4.55 3.52
C VAL A 75 4.50 5.67 2.56
N LEU A 76 5.28 5.93 1.51
CA LEU A 76 4.90 6.86 0.46
C LEU A 76 3.67 6.33 -0.29
N VAL A 77 2.56 7.06 -0.18
CA VAL A 77 1.29 6.75 -0.84
C VAL A 77 1.15 7.63 -2.07
N LEU A 78 0.86 7.01 -3.22
CA LEU A 78 0.45 7.75 -4.42
C LEU A 78 -1.00 8.18 -4.28
N PRO A 79 -1.36 9.43 -4.63
CA PRO A 79 -2.75 9.85 -4.61
C PRO A 79 -3.56 9.05 -5.65
N GLU A 80 -4.82 8.80 -5.32
CA GLU A 80 -5.77 8.25 -6.29
C GLU A 80 -6.07 9.28 -7.38
N ILE A 81 -6.05 8.83 -8.62
CA ILE A 81 -6.28 9.68 -9.80
C ILE A 81 -7.62 9.29 -10.43
N ASP A 82 -8.46 10.29 -10.73
CA ASP A 82 -9.69 10.07 -11.48
C ASP A 82 -9.36 9.50 -12.86
N ILE A 83 -10.01 8.39 -13.21
CA ILE A 83 -9.88 7.73 -14.50
C ILE A 83 -10.29 8.63 -15.68
N ASN A 84 -11.07 9.69 -15.45
CA ASN A 84 -11.49 10.65 -16.47
C ASN A 84 -10.58 11.88 -16.53
N SER A 85 -9.54 11.95 -15.70
CA SER A 85 -8.58 13.05 -15.75
C SER A 85 -7.81 13.07 -17.08
N ASP A 86 -7.32 14.25 -17.43
CA ASP A 86 -6.38 14.40 -18.53
C ASP A 86 -5.07 13.70 -18.16
N LEU A 87 -4.67 12.74 -18.99
CA LEU A 87 -3.51 11.88 -18.76
C LEU A 87 -2.44 12.22 -19.78
N PRO A 88 -1.17 12.23 -19.35
CA PRO A 88 -0.05 12.43 -20.27
C PRO A 88 0.03 11.28 -21.28
N ASP A 89 0.64 11.55 -22.43
CA ASP A 89 1.02 10.49 -23.35
C ASP A 89 2.08 9.60 -22.67
N PRO A 90 1.84 8.29 -22.51
CA PRO A 90 2.81 7.37 -21.91
C PRO A 90 4.11 7.29 -22.71
N GLU A 91 4.10 7.58 -24.02
CA GLU A 91 5.30 7.56 -24.86
C GLU A 91 6.22 8.77 -24.58
N ASP A 92 5.70 9.92 -24.17
CA ASP A 92 6.48 11.15 -23.92
C ASP A 92 7.61 10.94 -22.88
N MET A 93 7.42 10.00 -21.95
CA MET A 93 8.43 9.66 -20.94
C MET A 93 9.41 8.55 -21.36
N THR A 94 9.15 7.87 -22.48
CA THR A 94 9.90 6.67 -22.91
C THR A 94 10.67 6.86 -24.22
N VAL A 95 10.48 7.99 -24.92
CA VAL A 95 10.98 8.22 -26.30
C VAL A 95 12.48 8.54 -26.42
N TYR A 96 13.22 8.78 -25.33
CA TYR A 96 14.63 9.17 -25.45
C TYR A 96 15.57 7.95 -25.61
N LYS A 97 16.37 7.99 -26.68
CA LYS A 97 17.11 6.84 -27.25
C LYS A 97 18.50 6.57 -26.65
N GLU A 98 18.96 7.32 -25.64
CA GLU A 98 20.30 7.14 -25.08
C GLU A 98 20.27 6.69 -23.62
N ILE A 99 20.51 5.39 -23.47
CA ILE A 99 20.75 4.57 -22.26
C ILE A 99 21.13 5.41 -21.02
N THR A 100 20.13 5.81 -20.22
CA THR A 100 20.29 6.27 -18.82
C THR A 100 18.92 6.41 -18.17
N PRO A 101 18.79 6.28 -16.83
CA PRO A 101 17.54 6.59 -16.16
C PRO A 101 17.15 8.06 -16.34
N TYR A 102 15.95 8.29 -16.82
CA TYR A 102 15.39 9.64 -16.90
C TYR A 102 14.86 10.05 -15.53
N THR A 103 15.28 11.21 -15.05
CA THR A 103 14.75 11.82 -13.82
C THR A 103 13.93 13.02 -14.21
N TYR A 104 12.67 13.05 -13.81
CA TYR A 104 11.76 14.15 -14.04
C TYR A 104 11.34 14.74 -12.70
N GLU A 105 11.49 16.06 -12.54
CA GLU A 105 10.94 16.78 -11.40
C GLU A 105 9.43 16.92 -11.60
N MET A 106 8.63 16.28 -10.74
CA MET A 106 7.18 16.31 -10.83
C MET A 106 6.53 15.96 -9.47
N SER A 107 5.30 16.40 -9.26
CA SER A 107 4.56 16.09 -8.03
C SER A 107 4.17 14.61 -7.95
N LEU A 108 3.78 14.15 -6.76
CA LEU A 108 3.17 12.82 -6.57
C LEU A 108 1.91 12.63 -7.41
N GLU A 109 1.09 13.66 -7.56
CA GLU A 109 -0.12 13.61 -8.41
C GLU A 109 0.25 13.40 -9.88
N SER A 110 1.22 14.17 -10.38
CA SER A 110 1.73 13.99 -11.75
C SER A 110 2.36 12.60 -11.94
N SER A 111 3.08 12.10 -10.94
CA SER A 111 3.66 10.74 -10.97
C SER A 111 2.56 9.67 -11.04
N ALA A 112 1.51 9.81 -10.24
CA ALA A 112 0.36 8.90 -10.24
C ALA A 112 -0.40 8.94 -11.57
N LYS A 113 -0.58 10.13 -12.19
CA LYS A 113 -1.15 10.27 -13.54
C LYS A 113 -0.35 9.50 -14.59
N HIS A 114 0.98 9.57 -14.55
CA HIS A 114 1.83 8.83 -15.49
C HIS A 114 1.73 7.31 -15.30
N ILE A 115 1.73 6.83 -14.05
CA ILE A 115 1.55 5.40 -13.78
C ILE A 115 0.17 4.94 -14.28
N LEU A 116 -0.87 5.76 -14.09
CA LEU A 116 -2.20 5.46 -14.62
C LEU A 116 -2.23 5.45 -16.16
N ALA A 117 -1.56 6.39 -16.82
CA ALA A 117 -1.42 6.44 -18.27
C ALA A 117 -0.76 5.16 -18.81
N LEU A 118 0.36 4.73 -18.20
CA LEU A 118 1.04 3.48 -18.55
C LEU A 118 0.13 2.25 -18.37
N LYS A 119 -0.64 2.19 -17.28
CA LYS A 119 -1.62 1.11 -17.09
C LYS A 119 -2.69 1.09 -18.18
N LYS A 120 -3.18 2.25 -18.61
CA LYS A 120 -4.16 2.35 -19.72
C LYS A 120 -3.56 1.96 -21.07
N ASP A 121 -2.26 2.18 -21.25
CA ASP A 121 -1.50 1.74 -22.41
C ASP A 121 -1.15 0.23 -22.38
N GLY A 122 -1.56 -0.50 -21.34
CA GLY A 122 -1.42 -1.95 -21.26
C GLY A 122 -0.18 -2.43 -20.51
N TRP A 123 0.53 -1.54 -19.79
CA TRP A 123 1.54 -1.97 -18.83
C TRP A 123 0.90 -2.53 -17.56
N SER A 124 1.39 -3.67 -17.10
CA SER A 124 0.96 -4.29 -15.84
C SER A 124 2.03 -4.13 -14.78
N ILE A 125 1.62 -3.79 -13.56
CA ILE A 125 2.54 -3.77 -12.40
C ILE A 125 2.76 -5.22 -11.98
N ILE A 126 4.01 -5.66 -11.97
CA ILE A 126 4.42 -7.03 -11.59
C ILE A 126 5.09 -7.08 -10.21
N ALA A 127 5.57 -5.93 -9.72
CA ALA A 127 6.03 -5.79 -8.34
C ALA A 127 6.04 -4.33 -7.86
N GLU A 128 5.88 -4.13 -6.56
CA GLU A 128 5.99 -2.84 -5.90
C GLU A 128 6.74 -2.98 -4.57
N TYR A 129 7.66 -2.06 -4.31
CA TYR A 129 8.41 -1.95 -3.06
C TYR A 129 8.35 -0.51 -2.58
N ALA A 130 7.83 -0.28 -1.39
CA ALA A 130 7.60 1.06 -0.89
C ALA A 130 8.10 1.22 0.54
N ASN A 131 8.53 2.43 0.85
CA ASN A 131 8.79 2.92 2.19
C ASN A 131 8.50 4.43 2.23
N TYR A 132 8.86 5.12 3.32
CA TYR A 132 8.59 6.54 3.48
C TYR A 132 9.37 7.48 2.53
N LEU A 133 10.42 6.99 1.85
CA LEU A 133 11.25 7.78 0.94
C LEU A 133 10.85 7.62 -0.53
N TYR A 134 10.42 6.42 -0.91
CA TYR A 134 10.16 6.10 -2.30
C TYR A 134 9.18 4.94 -2.47
N ARG A 135 8.67 4.82 -3.71
CA ARG A 135 7.98 3.65 -4.23
C ARG A 135 8.67 3.19 -5.52
N ASP A 136 9.14 1.95 -5.54
CA ASP A 136 9.83 1.30 -6.65
C ASP A 136 8.89 0.29 -7.31
N ILE A 137 8.50 0.57 -8.55
CA ILE A 137 7.43 -0.12 -9.28
C ILE A 137 8.06 -0.79 -10.50
N TYR A 138 7.82 -2.09 -10.65
CA TYR A 138 8.22 -2.86 -11.81
C TYR A 138 7.00 -3.11 -12.68
N MET A 139 7.10 -2.75 -13.96
CA MET A 139 6.01 -2.89 -14.92
C MET A 139 6.45 -3.72 -16.13
N GLN A 140 5.50 -4.45 -16.71
CA GLN A 140 5.70 -5.28 -17.90
C GLN A 140 4.64 -4.99 -18.97
N LYS A 141 5.08 -4.93 -20.23
CA LYS A 141 4.23 -4.94 -21.43
C LYS A 141 4.89 -5.88 -22.44
N ASP A 142 4.21 -6.96 -22.80
CA ASP A 142 4.77 -8.06 -23.59
C ASP A 142 6.11 -8.60 -23.02
N LYS A 143 7.21 -8.44 -23.76
CA LYS A 143 8.57 -8.85 -23.36
C LYS A 143 9.42 -7.71 -22.81
N ARG A 144 8.84 -6.51 -22.64
CA ARG A 144 9.54 -5.31 -22.14
C ARG A 144 9.30 -5.12 -20.66
N TYR A 145 10.36 -4.71 -19.97
CA TYR A 145 10.34 -4.40 -18.54
C TYR A 145 10.74 -2.96 -18.30
N MET A 146 10.03 -2.32 -17.39
CA MET A 146 10.29 -0.96 -16.93
C MET A 146 10.36 -0.95 -15.40
N ARG A 147 11.27 -0.17 -14.85
CA ARG A 147 11.32 0.16 -13.43
C ARG A 147 11.08 1.64 -13.24
N ILE A 148 10.20 1.98 -12.33
CA ILE A 148 9.79 3.34 -12.01
C ILE A 148 10.02 3.58 -10.52
N ILE A 149 10.89 4.52 -10.18
CA ILE A 149 11.11 4.95 -8.80
C ILE A 149 10.44 6.30 -8.61
N VAL A 150 9.35 6.32 -7.84
CA VAL A 150 8.67 7.55 -7.43
C VAL A 150 9.22 8.03 -6.08
N LEU A 151 9.57 9.30 -6.03
CA LEU A 151 9.89 10.04 -4.82
C LEU A 151 8.90 11.21 -4.69
N GLU A 152 8.92 11.91 -3.55
CA GLU A 152 7.96 12.98 -3.24
C GLU A 152 7.84 14.06 -4.34
N ASN A 153 8.93 14.44 -4.97
CA ASN A 153 9.00 15.53 -5.94
C ASN A 153 9.63 15.14 -7.28
N LYS A 154 9.84 13.85 -7.53
CA LYS A 154 10.47 13.37 -8.75
C LYS A 154 10.14 11.93 -9.05
N ILE A 155 10.20 11.58 -10.33
CA ILE A 155 10.07 10.20 -10.81
C ILE A 155 11.33 9.84 -11.61
N LYS A 156 11.79 8.60 -11.45
CA LYS A 156 12.87 8.04 -12.25
C LYS A 156 12.39 6.84 -13.03
N ILE A 157 12.65 6.81 -14.33
CA ILE A 157 12.21 5.73 -15.21
C ILE A 157 13.42 5.07 -15.86
N PHE A 158 13.46 3.75 -15.75
CA PHE A 158 14.43 2.87 -16.38
C PHE A 158 13.66 1.97 -17.34
N ASP A 159 13.84 2.19 -18.65
CA ASP A 159 13.26 1.31 -19.68
C ASP A 159 14.25 0.22 -20.07
N ASN A 160 13.71 -0.91 -20.53
CA ASN A 160 14.45 -2.07 -21.02
C ASN A 160 15.49 -2.60 -20.02
N ILE A 161 15.10 -2.66 -18.74
CA ILE A 161 15.97 -3.23 -17.71
C ILE A 161 16.15 -4.73 -17.94
N GLY A 162 17.40 -5.20 -17.92
CA GLY A 162 17.71 -6.62 -17.80
C GLY A 162 17.77 -7.00 -16.32
N GLY A 163 17.22 -8.16 -15.96
CA GLY A 163 17.28 -8.70 -14.60
C GLY A 163 15.94 -9.18 -14.06
N GLY A 164 15.98 -9.92 -12.96
CA GLY A 164 14.79 -10.36 -12.24
C GLY A 164 14.27 -9.29 -11.29
N VAL A 165 13.01 -9.44 -10.89
CA VAL A 165 12.36 -8.64 -9.84
C VAL A 165 13.00 -8.99 -8.48
N PRO A 166 13.36 -8.00 -7.62
CA PRO A 166 13.93 -8.28 -6.30
C PRO A 166 13.00 -9.14 -5.43
N SER A 167 13.53 -9.97 -4.53
CA SER A 167 12.66 -10.72 -3.61
C SER A 167 11.94 -9.77 -2.63
N PRO A 168 10.60 -9.82 -2.54
CA PRO A 168 9.84 -9.12 -1.50
C PRO A 168 10.33 -9.41 -0.08
N TRP A 169 10.65 -10.67 0.24
CA TRP A 169 11.19 -11.05 1.55
C TRP A 169 12.54 -10.39 1.86
N LEU A 170 13.46 -10.36 0.88
CA LEU A 170 14.76 -9.73 1.09
C LEU A 170 14.60 -8.23 1.35
N TYR A 171 13.77 -7.54 0.57
CA TYR A 171 13.50 -6.12 0.77
C TYR A 171 12.89 -5.81 2.14
N ILE A 172 11.90 -6.61 2.58
CA ILE A 172 11.20 -6.34 3.85
C ILE A 172 12.13 -6.58 5.05
N ASN A 173 13.06 -7.54 4.93
CA ASN A 173 13.96 -7.97 6.00
C ASN A 173 15.36 -7.32 5.94
N GLU A 174 15.60 -6.38 5.01
CA GLU A 174 16.80 -5.56 5.00
C GLU A 174 16.91 -4.73 6.29
N LYS A 175 18.02 -4.94 7.01
CA LYS A 175 18.35 -4.32 8.31
C LYS A 175 18.89 -2.91 8.16
#